data_AF-A0A3S4J5N7-F1
#
_entry.id   AF-A0A3S4J5N7-F1
#
_cell.length_a   1.000
_cell.length_b   1.000
_cell.length_c   1.000
_cell.angle_alpha   90.00
_cell.angle_beta   90.00
_cell.angle_gamma   90.00
#
_symmetry.space_group_name_H-M   'P 1'
#
loop_
_entity.id
_entity.type
_entity.pdbx_description
1 polymer ?
#
loop_
_entity_poly.entity_id
_entity_poly.type
_entity_poly.pdbx_seq_one_letter_code
_entity_poly.pdbx_strand_id
1 'polypeptide(L)'
;MEKIVSKKFEECRKVIKDNLLGCGVDFDGVDLYFEPDGGEYGNGKLLLIDRADLDNPIYDICSGRGINISSVDAFYAKDFARVMFLDRVSRALTHDAIVDYFVRIIRLFHSDVRIHHLVDRTEVVYNSLRLMPRASVLTVLPDEIKFVVLKDHIPFESIKVSWLESNATYYSKNSDANVLNRGSIIGTLSYEPAFSHSTKLYLAAFGVSIKSIVSIVDFLGEEDKSISFRLSRRLLDIPVSKGKPYEDLLNELLYYIFSNCYEQVEMHVQVPNEDRIRIRDIVIDNRDPKNNFLGFLRSEGVHYLLMDAKNYKKPLKTSDIDTFINYISENKRFGGFGIILSRNGASKNLMKQQIKMLRDSVEVVVLDESDMLEMIDLRALDRDPMSVIKNKLKRLQLQR
;
A
#
# COMPACT_ATOMS: atom_id res chain seq x y z
N MET A 1 -37.86 -12.95 1.41
CA MET A 1 -36.40 -13.07 1.26
C MET A 1 -36.03 -14.55 1.19
N GLU A 2 -35.29 -14.97 0.16
CA GLU A 2 -34.87 -16.36 -0.08
C GLU A 2 -33.34 -16.43 -0.11
N LYS A 3 -32.74 -17.41 0.57
CA LYS A 3 -31.27 -17.61 0.53
C LYS A 3 -30.85 -18.15 -0.84
N ILE A 4 -29.84 -17.53 -1.44
CA ILE A 4 -29.26 -17.96 -2.72
C ILE A 4 -28.06 -18.87 -2.46
N VAL A 5 -28.00 -19.98 -3.18
CA VAL A 5 -26.81 -20.84 -3.24
C VAL A 5 -26.04 -20.51 -4.52
N SER A 6 -25.01 -19.67 -4.40
CA SER A 6 -24.13 -19.28 -5.50
C SER A 6 -22.82 -20.07 -5.42
N LYS A 7 -22.55 -20.92 -6.42
CA LYS A 7 -21.33 -21.74 -6.43
C LYS A 7 -20.09 -20.86 -6.51
N LYS A 8 -20.16 -19.78 -7.28
CA LYS A 8 -19.03 -18.86 -7.46
C LYS A 8 -18.76 -18.06 -6.19
N PHE A 9 -19.80 -17.62 -5.48
CA PHE A 9 -19.64 -16.92 -4.21
C PHE A 9 -19.00 -17.83 -3.16
N GLU A 10 -19.41 -19.10 -3.08
CA GLU A 10 -18.78 -20.08 -2.17
C GLU A 10 -17.31 -20.36 -2.52
N GLU A 11 -16.96 -20.40 -3.81
CA GLU A 11 -15.57 -20.50 -4.25
C GLU A 11 -14.77 -19.27 -3.77
N CYS A 12 -15.29 -18.07 -3.97
CA CYS A 12 -14.66 -16.84 -3.49
C CYS A 12 -14.50 -16.82 -1.97
N ARG A 13 -15.55 -17.17 -1.23
CA ARG A 13 -15.54 -17.27 0.22
C ARG A 13 -14.47 -18.24 0.70
N LYS A 14 -14.37 -19.41 0.06
CA LYS A 14 -13.34 -20.41 0.37
C LYS A 14 -11.93 -19.84 0.15
N VAL A 15 -11.66 -19.18 -0.98
CA VAL A 15 -10.35 -18.56 -1.25
C VAL A 15 -9.99 -17.54 -0.17
N ILE A 16 -10.94 -16.71 0.26
CA ILE A 16 -10.73 -15.74 1.35
C ILE A 16 -10.35 -16.49 2.65
N LYS A 17 -11.13 -17.49 3.05
CA LYS A 17 -10.90 -18.26 4.27
C LYS A 17 -9.56 -18.98 4.28
N ASP A 18 -9.21 -19.64 3.17
CA ASP A 18 -7.95 -20.40 3.04
C ASP A 18 -6.72 -19.49 3.15
N ASN A 19 -6.84 -18.21 2.75
CA ASN A 19 -5.77 -17.22 2.90
C ASN A 19 -5.77 -16.51 4.26
N LEU A 20 -6.87 -16.54 5.02
CA LEU A 20 -7.02 -15.91 6.33
C LEU A 20 -7.08 -16.91 7.48
N LEU A 21 -6.57 -18.14 7.29
CA LEU A 21 -6.57 -19.18 8.31
C LEU A 21 -5.98 -18.66 9.63
N GLY A 22 -6.73 -18.85 10.72
CA GLY A 22 -6.32 -18.47 12.08
C GLY A 22 -6.68 -17.05 12.51
N CYS A 23 -7.32 -16.23 11.65
CA CYS A 23 -7.73 -14.87 12.04
C CYS A 23 -9.00 -14.82 12.92
N GLY A 24 -9.69 -15.94 13.14
CA GLY A 24 -10.90 -16.02 13.98
C GLY A 24 -12.11 -15.27 13.42
N VAL A 25 -12.05 -14.77 12.19
CA VAL A 25 -13.12 -14.01 11.55
C VAL A 25 -14.11 -14.96 10.89
N ASP A 26 -15.40 -14.80 11.20
CA ASP A 26 -16.46 -15.60 10.63
C ASP A 26 -16.92 -15.05 9.27
N PHE A 27 -16.56 -15.76 8.20
CA PHE A 27 -17.07 -15.53 6.85
C PHE A 27 -18.23 -16.45 6.49
N ASP A 28 -18.46 -17.51 7.28
CA ASP A 28 -19.57 -18.43 7.04
C ASP A 28 -20.89 -17.79 7.45
N GLY A 29 -20.89 -16.93 8.46
CA GLY A 29 -22.04 -16.14 8.90
C GLY A 29 -22.62 -15.18 7.85
N VAL A 30 -21.96 -14.89 6.73
CA VAL A 30 -22.46 -13.97 5.70
C VAL A 30 -23.05 -14.73 4.52
N ASP A 31 -24.27 -14.45 4.11
CA ASP A 31 -24.94 -15.16 3.01
C ASP A 31 -25.61 -14.21 2.01
N LEU A 32 -25.85 -14.73 0.80
CA LEU A 32 -26.61 -14.04 -0.25
C LEU A 32 -28.08 -14.35 -0.14
N TYR A 33 -28.91 -13.34 -0.29
CA TYR A 33 -30.35 -13.45 -0.32
C TYR A 33 -30.94 -12.71 -1.53
N PHE A 34 -32.05 -13.23 -2.03
CA PHE A 34 -32.90 -12.57 -3.00
C PHE A 34 -34.17 -12.09 -2.32
N GLU A 35 -34.46 -10.81 -2.46
CA GLU A 35 -35.74 -10.24 -2.08
C GLU A 35 -36.53 -9.91 -3.34
N PRO A 36 -37.58 -10.69 -3.69
CA PRO A 36 -38.42 -10.34 -4.81
C PRO A 36 -39.18 -9.05 -4.50
N ASP A 37 -39.03 -8.04 -5.35
CA ASP A 37 -39.86 -6.84 -5.29
C ASP A 37 -41.15 -7.15 -6.08
N GLY A 38 -42.32 -6.87 -5.50
CA GLY A 38 -43.64 -7.28 -6.03
C GLY A 38 -44.08 -6.60 -7.34
N GLY A 39 -43.16 -6.09 -8.16
CA GLY A 39 -43.46 -5.43 -9.43
C GLY A 39 -43.66 -6.39 -10.59
N GLU A 40 -44.47 -5.99 -11.58
CA GLU A 40 -44.89 -6.79 -12.76
C GLU A 40 -43.74 -7.34 -13.62
N TYR A 41 -42.50 -6.83 -13.45
CA TYR A 41 -41.34 -7.18 -14.28
C TYR A 41 -40.38 -8.20 -13.63
N GLY A 42 -40.69 -8.74 -12.45
CA GLY A 42 -39.82 -9.70 -11.77
C GLY A 42 -38.51 -9.06 -11.26
N ASN A 43 -38.56 -7.77 -10.94
CA ASN A 43 -37.43 -7.07 -10.33
C ASN A 43 -37.28 -7.54 -8.89
N GLY A 44 -36.08 -7.91 -8.48
CA GLY A 44 -35.76 -8.20 -7.09
C GLY A 44 -34.40 -7.65 -6.72
N LYS A 45 -34.14 -7.58 -5.41
CA LYS A 45 -32.91 -7.09 -4.82
C LYS A 45 -32.03 -8.27 -4.45
N LEU A 46 -30.74 -8.16 -4.76
CA LEU A 46 -29.75 -9.06 -4.17
C LEU A 46 -29.19 -8.41 -2.90
N LEU A 47 -29.18 -9.16 -1.83
CA LEU A 47 -28.76 -8.73 -0.50
C LEU A 47 -27.59 -9.58 -0.03
N LEU A 48 -26.59 -8.96 0.58
CA LEU A 48 -25.55 -9.60 1.36
C LEU A 48 -25.86 -9.39 2.83
N ILE A 49 -26.07 -10.47 3.58
CA ILE A 49 -26.61 -10.39 4.94
C ILE A 49 -25.71 -11.14 5.91
N ASP A 50 -25.41 -10.53 7.04
CA ASP A 50 -24.83 -11.23 8.17
C ASP A 50 -25.94 -11.97 8.93
N ARG A 51 -25.80 -13.28 9.16
CA ARG A 51 -26.79 -14.08 9.90
C ARG A 51 -27.02 -13.59 11.33
N ALA A 52 -26.09 -12.83 11.89
CA ALA A 52 -26.26 -12.18 13.18
C ALA A 52 -27.18 -10.95 13.13
N ASP A 53 -27.48 -10.40 11.94
CA ASP A 53 -28.24 -9.17 11.74
C ASP A 53 -29.04 -9.23 10.42
N LEU A 54 -30.19 -9.91 10.46
CA LEU A 54 -31.03 -10.14 9.28
C LEU A 54 -31.77 -8.87 8.80
N ASP A 55 -31.92 -7.87 9.66
CA ASP A 55 -32.71 -6.67 9.38
C ASP A 55 -31.88 -5.59 8.66
N ASN A 56 -30.53 -5.65 8.78
CA ASN A 56 -29.62 -4.66 8.20
C ASN A 56 -28.64 -5.33 7.23
N PRO A 57 -28.97 -5.40 5.92
CA PRO A 57 -28.06 -5.98 4.94
C PRO A 57 -26.73 -5.22 4.93
N ILE A 58 -25.62 -5.95 4.80
CA ILE A 58 -24.28 -5.38 4.62
C ILE A 58 -24.24 -4.56 3.34
N TYR A 59 -24.89 -5.08 2.30
CA TYR A 59 -24.93 -4.49 0.97
C TYR A 59 -26.15 -4.97 0.23
N ASP A 60 -26.75 -4.09 -0.55
CA ASP A 60 -27.80 -4.41 -1.49
C ASP A 60 -27.47 -3.88 -2.88
N ILE A 61 -28.03 -4.53 -3.90
CA ILE A 61 -28.04 -3.99 -5.24
C ILE A 61 -29.43 -4.16 -5.83
N CYS A 62 -29.98 -3.05 -6.29
CA CYS A 62 -31.21 -2.99 -7.08
C CYS A 62 -30.80 -2.73 -8.52
N SER A 63 -31.18 -3.57 -9.48
CA SER A 63 -31.04 -3.23 -10.89
C SER A 63 -32.39 -2.76 -11.43
N GLY A 64 -32.42 -1.59 -12.07
CA GLY A 64 -33.60 -1.09 -12.77
C GLY A 64 -34.03 -1.95 -13.97
N ARG A 65 -33.28 -3.03 -14.30
CA ARG A 65 -33.58 -3.99 -15.37
C ARG A 65 -33.95 -5.40 -14.85
N GLY A 66 -34.11 -5.55 -13.53
CA GLY A 66 -34.40 -6.83 -12.88
C GLY A 66 -33.17 -7.71 -12.76
N ILE A 67 -32.85 -8.16 -11.53
CA ILE A 67 -31.76 -9.11 -11.30
C ILE A 67 -32.32 -10.52 -11.33
N ASN A 68 -31.83 -11.34 -12.25
CA ASN A 68 -32.17 -12.76 -12.30
C ASN A 68 -31.23 -13.55 -11.38
N ILE A 69 -31.75 -14.44 -10.53
CA ILE A 69 -30.93 -15.30 -9.64
C ILE A 69 -29.87 -16.09 -10.43
N SER A 70 -30.18 -16.53 -11.65
CA SER A 70 -29.23 -17.24 -12.53
C SER A 70 -28.02 -16.39 -12.96
N SER A 71 -28.10 -15.07 -12.83
CA SER A 71 -27.04 -14.12 -13.18
C SER A 71 -26.04 -13.87 -12.03
N VAL A 72 -26.35 -14.33 -10.81
CA VAL A 72 -25.53 -14.12 -9.61
C VAL A 72 -24.10 -14.64 -9.80
N ASP A 73 -23.94 -15.89 -10.22
CA ASP A 73 -22.62 -16.51 -10.42
C ASP A 73 -21.81 -15.84 -11.53
N ALA A 74 -22.49 -15.35 -12.57
CA ALA A 74 -21.84 -14.77 -13.75
C ALA A 74 -21.35 -13.33 -13.52
N PHE A 75 -22.10 -12.52 -12.76
CA PHE A 75 -21.84 -11.07 -12.69
C PHE A 75 -21.63 -10.53 -11.29
N TYR A 76 -22.25 -11.11 -10.26
CA TYR A 76 -22.33 -10.46 -8.95
C TYR A 76 -21.52 -11.16 -7.85
N ALA A 77 -21.30 -12.47 -7.97
CA ALA A 77 -20.68 -13.27 -6.92
C ALA A 77 -19.31 -12.73 -6.45
N LYS A 78 -18.47 -12.27 -7.39
CA LYS A 78 -17.14 -11.72 -7.07
C LYS A 78 -17.22 -10.37 -6.35
N ASP A 79 -18.12 -9.50 -6.78
CA ASP A 79 -18.34 -8.19 -6.14
C ASP A 79 -18.92 -8.35 -4.75
N PHE A 80 -19.90 -9.24 -4.58
CA PHE A 80 -20.43 -9.59 -3.25
C PHE A 80 -19.35 -10.18 -2.34
N ALA A 81 -18.48 -11.05 -2.85
CA ALA A 81 -17.37 -11.59 -2.07
C ALA A 81 -16.35 -10.51 -1.71
N ARG A 82 -16.11 -9.53 -2.59
CA ARG A 82 -15.30 -8.34 -2.32
C ARG A 82 -15.91 -7.52 -1.19
N VAL A 83 -17.21 -7.24 -1.25
CA VAL A 83 -17.92 -6.47 -0.21
C VAL A 83 -17.93 -7.22 1.12
N MET A 84 -18.16 -8.54 1.12
CA MET A 84 -18.03 -9.38 2.32
C MET A 84 -16.62 -9.29 2.93
N PHE A 85 -15.57 -9.40 2.10
CA PHE A 85 -14.20 -9.24 2.56
C PHE A 85 -13.96 -7.86 3.19
N LEU A 86 -14.44 -6.79 2.54
CA LEU A 86 -14.30 -5.41 3.02
C LEU A 86 -15.12 -5.13 4.29
N ASP A 87 -16.32 -5.71 4.44
CA ASP A 87 -17.07 -5.67 5.70
C ASP A 87 -16.25 -6.26 6.83
N ARG A 88 -15.64 -7.44 6.63
CA ARG A 88 -14.80 -8.06 7.64
C ARG A 88 -13.53 -7.26 7.93
N VAL A 89 -12.90 -6.65 6.92
CA VAL A 89 -11.80 -5.68 7.12
C VAL A 89 -12.27 -4.55 8.02
N SER A 90 -13.36 -3.87 7.64
CA SER A 90 -13.85 -2.68 8.34
C SER A 90 -14.26 -2.97 9.79
N ARG A 91 -14.78 -4.17 10.09
CA ARG A 91 -15.08 -4.64 11.45
C ARG A 91 -13.82 -4.96 12.26
N ALA A 92 -12.78 -5.50 11.63
CA ALA A 92 -11.55 -5.87 12.32
C ALA A 92 -10.59 -4.68 12.52
N LEU A 93 -10.69 -3.64 11.69
CA LEU A 93 -9.89 -2.42 11.84
C LEU A 93 -10.15 -1.72 13.17
N THR A 94 -9.08 -1.42 13.89
CA THR A 94 -9.14 -0.60 15.10
C THR A 94 -9.17 0.88 14.72
N HIS A 95 -9.67 1.72 15.64
CA HIS A 95 -9.52 3.17 15.55
C HIS A 95 -8.09 3.60 15.15
N ASP A 96 -7.05 3.04 15.78
CA ASP A 96 -5.66 3.42 15.51
C ASP A 96 -5.23 3.05 14.08
N ALA A 97 -5.62 1.87 13.58
CA ALA A 97 -5.31 1.46 12.22
C ALA A 97 -5.95 2.37 11.17
N ILE A 98 -7.16 2.86 11.45
CA ILE A 98 -7.88 3.81 10.58
C ILE A 98 -7.21 5.17 10.61
N VAL A 99 -6.89 5.68 11.81
CA VAL A 99 -6.12 6.92 11.96
C VAL A 99 -4.81 6.82 11.20
N ASP A 100 -4.03 5.76 11.39
CA ASP A 100 -2.73 5.59 10.73
C ASP A 100 -2.85 5.57 9.21
N TYR A 101 -3.86 4.86 8.68
CA TYR A 101 -4.12 4.81 7.24
C TYR A 101 -4.48 6.18 6.68
N PHE A 102 -5.46 6.88 7.28
CA PHE A 102 -5.88 8.19 6.79
C PHE A 102 -4.83 9.27 7.03
N VAL A 103 -4.11 9.26 8.15
CA VAL A 103 -2.94 10.13 8.38
C VAL A 103 -1.91 9.92 7.30
N ARG A 104 -1.61 8.66 6.93
CA ARG A 104 -0.68 8.37 5.84
C ARG A 104 -1.15 9.01 4.55
N ILE A 105 -2.42 8.82 4.18
CA ILE A 105 -3.03 9.41 2.96
C ILE A 105 -3.05 10.94 3.01
N ILE A 106 -3.52 11.55 4.09
CA ILE A 106 -3.61 13.01 4.24
C ILE A 106 -2.21 13.62 4.16
N ARG A 107 -1.21 13.01 4.82
CA ARG A 107 0.20 13.44 4.72
C ARG A 107 0.77 13.32 3.32
N LEU A 108 0.15 12.54 2.43
CA LEU A 108 0.53 12.59 1.02
C LEU A 108 0.21 13.96 0.44
N PHE A 109 -0.96 14.54 0.73
CA PHE A 109 -1.42 15.77 0.07
C PHE A 109 -1.12 17.05 0.88
N HIS A 110 -0.89 16.91 2.17
CA HIS A 110 -0.71 18.02 3.10
C HIS A 110 0.60 17.86 3.88
N SER A 111 1.44 18.88 3.82
CA SER A 111 2.72 18.89 4.56
C SER A 111 2.53 19.26 6.04
N ASP A 112 1.48 20.01 6.37
CA ASP A 112 1.14 20.41 7.74
C ASP A 112 -0.04 19.56 8.25
N VAL A 113 0.29 18.39 8.81
CA VAL A 113 -0.68 17.47 9.41
C VAL A 113 -0.37 17.32 10.90
N ARG A 114 -1.28 17.84 11.73
CA ARG A 114 -1.24 17.75 13.19
C ARG A 114 -2.20 16.66 13.66
N ILE A 115 -1.79 15.92 14.68
CA ILE A 115 -2.58 14.82 15.25
C ILE A 115 -2.81 15.12 16.71
N HIS A 116 -4.07 15.16 17.12
CA HIS A 116 -4.47 15.35 18.52
C HIS A 116 -5.19 14.10 19.01
N HIS A 117 -4.61 13.45 20.02
CA HIS A 117 -5.24 12.29 20.66
C HIS A 117 -6.05 12.77 21.87
N LEU A 118 -7.36 12.62 21.81
CA LEU A 118 -8.28 12.90 22.90
C LEU A 118 -8.76 11.60 23.56
N VAL A 119 -9.51 11.75 24.65
CA VAL A 119 -10.03 10.61 25.42
C VAL A 119 -10.99 9.77 24.59
N ASP A 120 -11.82 10.41 23.78
CA ASP A 120 -12.92 9.83 23.00
C ASP A 120 -12.62 9.67 21.49
N ARG A 121 -11.60 10.37 20.98
CA ARG A 121 -11.32 10.43 19.54
C ARG A 121 -9.88 10.82 19.22
N THR A 122 -9.52 10.72 17.94
CA THR A 122 -8.32 11.35 17.38
C THR A 122 -8.72 12.35 16.31
N GLU A 123 -8.16 13.56 16.39
CA GLU A 123 -8.35 14.61 15.39
C GLU A 123 -7.09 14.73 14.53
N VAL A 124 -7.25 14.56 13.23
CA VAL A 124 -6.22 14.79 12.22
C VAL A 124 -6.52 16.13 11.57
N VAL A 125 -5.73 17.14 11.92
CA VAL A 125 -5.92 18.53 11.49
C VAL A 125 -4.94 18.86 10.38
N TYR A 126 -5.44 19.40 9.28
CA TYR A 126 -4.64 19.76 8.12
C TYR A 126 -5.23 20.97 7.39
N ASN A 127 -4.40 21.73 6.70
CA ASN A 127 -4.88 22.94 6.00
C ASN A 127 -5.31 22.61 4.57
N SER A 128 -6.44 23.18 4.15
CA SER A 128 -6.89 23.08 2.76
C SER A 128 -5.95 23.85 1.83
N LEU A 129 -5.53 23.21 0.74
CA LEU A 129 -4.88 23.89 -0.38
C LEU A 129 -5.98 24.26 -1.38
N ARG A 130 -6.27 25.56 -1.55
CA ARG A 130 -7.14 26.03 -2.63
C ARG A 130 -6.31 26.73 -3.69
N LEU A 131 -6.48 26.32 -4.94
CA LEU A 131 -6.03 27.09 -6.09
C LEU A 131 -6.93 28.33 -6.18
N MET A 132 -6.38 29.54 -6.02
CA MET A 132 -7.14 30.76 -6.29
C MET A 132 -7.10 31.05 -7.80
N PRO A 133 -8.20 30.85 -8.56
CA PRO A 133 -8.15 30.86 -10.02
C PRO A 133 -7.76 32.23 -10.61
N ARG A 134 -7.96 33.31 -9.84
CA ARG A 134 -7.63 34.69 -10.24
C ARG A 134 -6.19 35.10 -9.92
N ALA A 135 -5.52 34.40 -9.02
CA ALA A 135 -4.17 34.76 -8.58
C ALA A 135 -3.09 33.84 -9.15
N SER A 136 -3.47 32.68 -9.73
CA SER A 136 -2.52 31.63 -10.15
C SER A 136 -1.54 31.24 -9.03
N VAL A 137 -1.93 31.40 -7.77
CA VAL A 137 -1.16 31.09 -6.57
C VAL A 137 -1.97 30.09 -5.74
N LEU A 138 -1.28 29.07 -5.23
CA LEU A 138 -1.81 28.20 -4.17
C LEU A 138 -1.79 29.00 -2.88
N THR A 139 -2.96 29.36 -2.36
CA THR A 139 -3.09 29.97 -1.04
C THR A 139 -3.56 28.90 -0.07
N VAL A 140 -2.82 28.76 1.03
CA VAL A 140 -3.29 28.05 2.21
C VAL A 140 -4.35 28.94 2.86
N LEU A 141 -5.62 28.54 2.79
CA LEU A 141 -6.64 29.23 3.58
C LEU A 141 -6.47 28.82 5.05
N PRO A 142 -6.73 29.73 6.01
CA PRO A 142 -6.68 29.44 7.44
C PRO A 142 -7.80 28.49 7.93
N ASP A 143 -8.63 27.99 7.01
CA ASP A 143 -9.68 27.02 7.29
C ASP A 143 -9.05 25.66 7.58
N GLU A 144 -8.77 25.40 8.86
CA GLU A 144 -8.33 24.10 9.35
C GLU A 144 -9.41 23.04 9.02
N ILE A 145 -9.04 22.05 8.22
CA ILE A 145 -9.86 20.85 8.01
C ILE A 145 -9.51 19.85 9.10
N LYS A 146 -10.54 19.22 9.68
CA LYS A 146 -10.41 18.15 10.66
C LYS A 146 -10.95 16.85 10.09
N PHE A 147 -10.17 15.78 10.16
CA PHE A 147 -10.68 14.42 10.06
C PHE A 147 -10.68 13.80 11.46
N VAL A 148 -11.88 13.53 11.98
CA VAL A 148 -12.09 13.15 13.38
C VAL A 148 -12.50 11.68 13.45
N VAL A 149 -11.65 10.83 13.99
CA VAL A 149 -11.89 9.39 14.14
C VAL A 149 -12.31 9.10 15.56
N LEU A 150 -13.52 8.57 15.76
CA LEU A 150 -14.01 8.19 17.08
C LEU A 150 -13.48 6.83 17.50
N LYS A 151 -13.21 6.66 18.81
CA LYS A 151 -12.85 5.35 19.35
C LYS A 151 -14.03 4.39 19.27
N ASP A 152 -13.76 3.10 19.04
CA ASP A 152 -14.76 2.06 18.76
C ASP A 152 -15.91 1.96 19.79
N HIS A 153 -15.66 2.32 21.06
CA HIS A 153 -16.64 2.24 22.15
C HIS A 153 -17.43 3.54 22.37
N ILE A 154 -17.13 4.60 21.62
CA ILE A 154 -17.79 5.90 21.75
C ILE A 154 -18.92 6.00 20.73
N PRO A 155 -20.19 6.05 21.17
CA PRO A 155 -21.31 6.24 20.27
C PRO A 155 -21.27 7.67 19.71
N PHE A 156 -21.57 7.83 18.42
CA PHE A 156 -21.50 9.14 17.75
C PHE A 156 -22.43 10.16 18.41
N GLU A 157 -23.59 9.69 18.89
CA GLU A 157 -24.63 10.47 19.56
C GLU A 157 -24.15 11.10 20.88
N SER A 158 -23.11 10.54 21.50
CA SER A 158 -22.53 11.08 22.73
C SER A 158 -21.68 12.32 22.51
N ILE A 159 -21.32 12.62 21.25
CA ILE A 159 -20.50 13.77 20.92
C ILE A 159 -21.40 14.95 20.63
N LYS A 160 -21.19 16.03 21.37
CA LYS A 160 -21.74 17.34 21.04
C LYS A 160 -21.03 17.87 19.80
N VAL A 161 -21.42 17.38 18.63
CA VAL A 161 -21.00 17.95 17.36
C VAL A 161 -21.71 19.30 17.25
N SER A 162 -20.95 20.39 17.30
CA SER A 162 -21.50 21.65 16.82
C SER A 162 -21.66 21.45 15.31
N TRP A 163 -22.89 21.41 14.81
CA TRP A 163 -23.19 21.34 13.36
C TRP A 163 -22.56 22.49 12.55
N LEU A 164 -21.86 23.41 13.23
CA LEU A 164 -21.15 24.58 12.73
C LEU A 164 -19.65 24.34 12.44
N GLU A 165 -19.05 23.19 12.78
CA GLU A 165 -17.70 22.87 12.30
C GLU A 165 -17.77 22.42 10.83
N SER A 166 -18.01 23.36 9.91
CA SER A 166 -18.17 23.12 8.46
C SER A 166 -16.97 22.42 7.80
N ASN A 167 -15.84 22.35 8.50
CA ASN A 167 -14.59 21.79 8.01
C ASN A 167 -14.19 20.49 8.73
N ALA A 168 -15.10 19.86 9.47
CA ALA A 168 -14.84 18.59 10.14
C ALA A 168 -15.56 17.43 9.44
N THR A 169 -14.81 16.39 9.09
CA THR A 169 -15.34 15.10 8.64
C THR A 169 -15.17 14.09 9.78
N TYR A 170 -16.28 13.52 10.23
CA TYR A 170 -16.27 12.53 11.30
C TYR A 170 -16.28 11.10 10.73
N TYR A 171 -15.46 10.24 11.32
CA TYR A 171 -15.51 8.81 11.15
C TYR A 171 -15.96 8.13 12.44
N SER A 172 -17.02 7.33 12.37
CA SER A 172 -17.45 6.43 13.44
C SER A 172 -17.81 5.07 12.87
N LYS A 173 -17.12 4.04 13.36
CA LYS A 173 -17.26 2.66 12.88
C LYS A 173 -18.68 2.11 13.07
N ASN A 174 -19.35 2.51 14.15
CA ASN A 174 -20.63 1.95 14.60
C ASN A 174 -21.79 2.97 14.49
N SER A 175 -21.67 3.99 13.65
CA SER A 175 -22.72 5.00 13.49
C SER A 175 -23.51 4.84 12.19
N ASP A 176 -24.82 4.94 12.32
CA ASP A 176 -25.78 5.00 11.21
C ASP A 176 -26.13 6.45 10.82
N ALA A 177 -25.51 7.44 11.47
CA ALA A 177 -25.68 8.84 11.14
C ALA A 177 -25.00 9.20 9.80
N ASN A 178 -25.26 10.41 9.28
CA ASN A 178 -24.62 10.98 8.08
C ASN A 178 -23.14 11.33 8.31
N VAL A 179 -22.35 10.33 8.71
CA VAL A 179 -20.90 10.41 8.96
C VAL A 179 -20.19 9.34 8.15
N LEU A 180 -18.87 9.48 7.96
CA LEU A 180 -18.09 8.38 7.41
C LEU A 180 -18.17 7.20 8.39
N ASN A 181 -18.59 6.06 7.87
CA ASN A 181 -18.82 4.88 8.68
C ASN A 181 -18.29 3.64 7.96
N ARG A 182 -18.65 2.47 8.48
CA ARG A 182 -18.30 1.17 7.90
C ARG A 182 -18.65 1.10 6.41
N GLY A 183 -19.88 1.48 6.05
CA GLY A 183 -20.35 1.48 4.66
C GLY A 183 -19.54 2.41 3.76
N SER A 184 -19.11 3.56 4.28
CA SER A 184 -18.26 4.50 3.53
C SER A 184 -16.87 3.92 3.22
N ILE A 185 -16.26 3.19 4.16
CA ILE A 185 -14.99 2.48 3.92
C ILE A 185 -15.18 1.39 2.87
N ILE A 186 -16.21 0.55 3.02
CA ILE A 186 -16.52 -0.50 2.06
C ILE A 186 -16.69 0.10 0.66
N GLY A 187 -17.53 1.13 0.53
CA GLY A 187 -17.77 1.80 -0.75
C GLY A 187 -16.50 2.35 -1.37
N THR A 188 -15.66 3.05 -0.59
CA THR A 188 -14.39 3.63 -1.09
C THR A 188 -13.41 2.55 -1.55
N LEU A 189 -13.28 1.47 -0.78
CA LEU A 189 -12.33 0.40 -1.05
C LEU A 189 -12.83 -0.63 -2.06
N SER A 190 -14.09 -0.57 -2.49
CA SER A 190 -14.66 -1.52 -3.46
C SER A 190 -14.21 -1.28 -4.89
N TYR A 191 -13.70 -0.08 -5.19
CA TYR A 191 -13.28 0.35 -6.52
C TYR A 191 -11.75 0.31 -6.68
N GLU A 192 -11.28 0.06 -7.90
CA GLU A 192 -9.87 0.18 -8.25
C GLU A 192 -9.46 1.66 -8.45
N PRO A 193 -8.20 2.04 -8.15
CA PRO A 193 -7.12 1.22 -7.60
C PRO A 193 -7.18 1.04 -6.07
N ALA A 194 -8.16 1.64 -5.39
CA ALA A 194 -8.22 1.65 -3.92
C ALA A 194 -8.28 0.24 -3.32
N PHE A 195 -9.01 -0.68 -3.97
CA PHE A 195 -9.03 -2.09 -3.60
C PHE A 195 -7.63 -2.72 -3.68
N SER A 196 -6.97 -2.62 -4.83
CA SER A 196 -5.67 -3.27 -5.01
C SER A 196 -4.53 -2.64 -4.22
N HIS A 197 -4.63 -1.35 -3.85
CA HIS A 197 -3.55 -0.59 -3.20
C HIS A 197 -3.68 -0.47 -1.68
N SER A 198 -4.75 -1.00 -1.08
CA SER A 198 -4.99 -0.91 0.37
C SER A 198 -4.50 -2.13 1.17
N THR A 199 -3.50 -2.84 0.65
CA THR A 199 -2.97 -4.08 1.27
C THR A 199 -2.49 -3.89 2.72
N LYS A 200 -1.85 -2.75 3.05
CA LYS A 200 -1.43 -2.44 4.44
C LYS A 200 -2.62 -2.30 5.40
N LEU A 201 -3.75 -1.80 4.91
CA LEU A 201 -4.97 -1.71 5.71
C LEU A 201 -5.54 -3.11 5.99
N TYR A 202 -5.55 -3.98 4.98
CA TYR A 202 -6.01 -5.36 5.13
C TYR A 202 -5.09 -6.18 6.05
N LEU A 203 -3.77 -5.92 5.99
CA LEU A 203 -2.80 -6.48 6.92
C LEU A 203 -3.06 -6.05 8.36
N ALA A 204 -3.32 -4.76 8.59
CA ALA A 204 -3.65 -4.25 9.93
C ALA A 204 -4.94 -4.85 10.47
N ALA A 205 -5.91 -5.16 9.61
CA ALA A 205 -7.17 -5.79 10.00
C ALA A 205 -7.01 -7.25 10.44
N PHE A 206 -6.21 -8.06 9.73
CA PHE A 206 -6.20 -9.51 9.95
C PHE A 206 -4.91 -10.07 10.55
N GLY A 207 -3.81 -9.30 10.59
CA GLY A 207 -2.53 -9.77 11.13
C GLY A 207 -1.91 -10.95 10.38
N VAL A 208 -2.26 -11.12 9.10
CA VAL A 208 -1.78 -12.23 8.24
C VAL A 208 -0.57 -11.83 7.40
N SER A 209 -0.05 -12.76 6.59
CA SER A 209 1.03 -12.45 5.65
C SER A 209 0.56 -11.55 4.51
N ILE A 210 1.44 -10.70 3.99
CA ILE A 210 1.13 -9.86 2.83
C ILE A 210 0.81 -10.69 1.58
N LYS A 211 1.44 -11.85 1.44
CA LYS A 211 1.17 -12.79 0.36
C LYS A 211 -0.27 -13.31 0.39
N SER A 212 -0.80 -13.59 1.59
CA SER A 212 -2.20 -13.98 1.77
C SER A 212 -3.15 -12.88 1.27
N ILE A 213 -2.91 -11.63 1.71
CA ILE A 213 -3.72 -10.49 1.29
C ILE A 213 -3.65 -10.27 -0.21
N VAL A 214 -2.45 -10.28 -0.79
CA VAL A 214 -2.27 -10.10 -2.24
C VAL A 214 -2.96 -11.20 -3.02
N SER A 215 -2.98 -12.44 -2.52
CA SER A 215 -3.71 -13.55 -3.17
C SER A 215 -5.22 -13.32 -3.20
N ILE A 216 -5.79 -12.81 -2.10
CA ILE A 216 -7.21 -12.46 -2.02
C ILE A 216 -7.53 -11.29 -2.96
N VAL A 217 -6.74 -10.23 -2.91
CA VAL A 217 -6.91 -9.04 -3.75
C VAL A 217 -6.76 -9.41 -5.23
N ASP A 218 -5.81 -10.28 -5.56
CA ASP A 218 -5.62 -10.75 -6.93
C ASP A 218 -6.83 -11.53 -7.44
N PHE A 219 -7.40 -12.38 -6.59
CA PHE A 219 -8.55 -13.20 -6.93
C PHE A 219 -9.84 -12.35 -7.05
N LEU A 220 -10.04 -11.39 -6.16
CA LEU A 220 -11.25 -10.56 -6.07
C LEU A 220 -11.21 -9.26 -6.89
N GLY A 221 -10.03 -8.78 -7.27
CA GLY A 221 -9.83 -7.53 -8.02
C GLY A 221 -10.17 -7.67 -9.50
N GLU A 222 -10.14 -6.55 -10.23
CA GLU A 222 -10.44 -6.51 -11.66
C GLU A 222 -9.34 -7.18 -12.52
N GLU A 223 -9.62 -7.46 -13.79
CA GLU A 223 -8.64 -8.07 -14.70
C GLU A 223 -7.49 -7.10 -15.03
N ASP A 224 -7.80 -5.83 -15.24
CA ASP A 224 -6.85 -4.77 -15.60
C ASP A 224 -6.14 -4.19 -14.37
N LYS A 225 -5.30 -5.01 -13.75
CA LYS A 225 -4.54 -4.60 -12.56
C LYS A 225 -3.46 -3.58 -12.90
N SER A 226 -3.36 -2.56 -12.05
CA SER A 226 -2.31 -1.55 -12.11
C SER A 226 -0.90 -2.15 -12.15
N ILE A 227 0.03 -1.45 -12.82
CA ILE A 227 1.46 -1.83 -12.89
C ILE A 227 2.02 -2.08 -11.49
N SER A 228 1.70 -1.20 -10.55
CA SER A 228 2.15 -1.27 -9.15
C SER A 228 1.73 -2.57 -8.50
N PHE A 229 0.45 -2.97 -8.62
CA PHE A 229 -0.02 -4.22 -8.04
C PHE A 229 0.66 -5.45 -8.69
N ARG A 230 0.83 -5.44 -10.02
CA ARG A 230 1.52 -6.54 -10.72
C ARG A 230 2.96 -6.70 -10.27
N LEU A 231 3.69 -5.60 -10.06
CA LEU A 231 5.06 -5.61 -9.55
C LEU A 231 5.11 -6.13 -8.12
N SER A 232 4.23 -5.65 -7.23
CA SER A 232 4.16 -6.13 -5.84
C SER A 232 3.86 -7.63 -5.76
N ARG A 233 2.91 -8.11 -6.56
CA ARG A 233 2.59 -9.53 -6.64
C ARG A 233 3.78 -10.36 -7.11
N ARG A 234 4.41 -9.99 -8.22
CA ARG A 234 5.57 -10.71 -8.75
C ARG A 234 6.73 -10.71 -7.75
N LEU A 235 6.92 -9.62 -7.02
CA LEU A 235 7.92 -9.54 -5.97
C LEU A 235 7.65 -10.56 -4.87
N LEU A 236 6.40 -10.74 -4.44
CA LEU A 236 6.03 -11.71 -3.40
C LEU A 236 6.02 -13.17 -3.87
N ASP A 237 5.73 -13.41 -5.15
CA ASP A 237 5.60 -14.75 -5.70
C ASP A 237 6.93 -15.36 -6.15
N ILE A 238 7.89 -14.52 -6.55
CA ILE A 238 9.15 -15.02 -7.07
C ILE A 238 9.96 -15.76 -5.98
N PRO A 239 10.31 -17.05 -6.21
CA PRO A 239 10.96 -17.87 -5.20
C PRO A 239 12.39 -17.39 -4.93
N VAL A 240 12.88 -17.69 -3.72
CA VAL A 240 14.29 -17.46 -3.37
C VAL A 240 15.20 -18.23 -4.32
N SER A 241 16.12 -17.52 -4.96
CA SER A 241 17.03 -18.10 -5.95
C SER A 241 18.22 -17.16 -6.15
N LYS A 242 19.31 -17.69 -6.71
CA LYS A 242 20.44 -16.87 -7.19
C LYS A 242 20.27 -16.46 -8.66
N GLY A 243 19.03 -16.48 -9.16
CA GLY A 243 18.76 -16.51 -10.60
C GLY A 243 18.31 -15.19 -11.19
N LYS A 244 18.52 -15.10 -12.49
CA LYS A 244 18.08 -14.03 -13.41
C LYS A 244 16.61 -13.57 -13.26
N PRO A 245 15.62 -14.43 -12.95
CA PRO A 245 14.23 -13.97 -12.84
C PRO A 245 14.02 -12.85 -11.81
N TYR A 246 14.80 -12.83 -10.73
CA TYR A 246 14.68 -11.77 -9.72
C TYR A 246 15.35 -10.47 -10.17
N GLU A 247 16.50 -10.57 -10.82
CA GLU A 247 17.16 -9.42 -11.44
C GLU A 247 16.27 -8.79 -12.51
N ASP A 248 15.66 -9.59 -13.38
CA ASP A 248 14.74 -9.11 -14.42
C ASP A 248 13.53 -8.37 -13.80
N LEU A 249 12.97 -8.90 -12.70
CA LEU A 249 11.91 -8.21 -11.96
C LEU A 249 12.40 -6.89 -11.36
N LEU A 250 13.58 -6.88 -10.75
CA LEU A 250 14.14 -5.66 -10.16
C LEU A 250 14.43 -4.60 -11.22
N ASN A 251 14.86 -4.99 -12.42
CA ASN A 251 15.04 -4.05 -13.53
C ASN A 251 13.73 -3.34 -13.87
N GLU A 252 12.63 -4.08 -14.01
CA GLU A 252 11.31 -3.51 -14.28
C GLU A 252 10.81 -2.64 -13.13
N LEU A 253 10.98 -3.10 -11.89
CA LEU A 253 10.61 -2.38 -10.68
C LEU A 253 11.37 -1.06 -10.55
N LEU A 254 12.69 -1.08 -10.75
CA LEU A 254 13.52 0.11 -10.67
C LEU A 254 13.22 1.07 -11.80
N TYR A 255 13.00 0.58 -13.02
CA TYR A 255 12.56 1.44 -14.13
C TYR A 255 11.24 2.14 -13.79
N TYR A 256 10.24 1.39 -13.29
CA TYR A 256 8.97 1.95 -12.84
C TYR A 256 9.16 3.01 -11.73
N ILE A 257 9.98 2.72 -10.72
CA ILE A 257 10.26 3.64 -9.63
C ILE A 257 10.98 4.89 -10.12
N PHE A 258 12.09 4.77 -10.86
CA PHE A 258 12.93 5.89 -11.25
C PHE A 258 12.38 6.68 -12.44
N SER A 259 11.34 6.21 -13.12
CA SER A 259 10.66 6.93 -14.21
C SER A 259 10.10 8.30 -13.79
N ASN A 260 9.83 8.54 -12.50
CA ASN A 260 9.44 9.87 -12.01
C ASN A 260 10.63 10.72 -11.52
N CYS A 261 11.80 10.12 -11.39
CA CYS A 261 13.01 10.77 -10.90
C CYS A 261 13.83 11.44 -12.03
N TYR A 262 13.58 11.06 -13.28
CA TYR A 262 14.33 11.50 -14.47
C TYR A 262 13.37 11.84 -15.62
N GLU A 263 13.81 12.60 -16.63
CA GLU A 263 13.09 12.70 -17.91
C GLU A 263 13.15 11.37 -18.66
N GLN A 264 14.33 10.77 -18.69
CA GLN A 264 14.60 9.47 -19.29
C GLN A 264 15.51 8.68 -18.34
N VAL A 265 15.11 7.47 -17.99
CA VAL A 265 15.92 6.59 -17.13
C VAL A 265 16.97 5.90 -17.99
N GLU A 266 18.23 6.31 -17.86
CA GLU A 266 19.37 5.58 -18.40
C GLU A 266 19.83 4.52 -17.39
N MET A 267 19.34 3.29 -17.60
CA MET A 267 19.67 2.13 -16.76
C MET A 267 20.46 1.10 -17.58
N HIS A 268 21.62 0.74 -17.06
CA HIS A 268 22.50 -0.29 -17.64
C HIS A 268 22.48 -1.53 -16.74
N VAL A 269 22.21 -2.68 -17.35
CA VAL A 269 22.08 -3.97 -16.66
C VAL A 269 23.26 -4.85 -17.04
N GLN A 270 23.79 -5.60 -16.08
CA GLN A 270 24.91 -6.55 -16.29
C GLN A 270 26.15 -5.88 -16.89
N VAL A 271 26.62 -4.80 -16.26
CA VAL A 271 27.75 -4.00 -16.74
C VAL A 271 29.07 -4.63 -16.28
N PRO A 272 29.90 -5.17 -17.19
CA PRO A 272 31.21 -5.68 -16.80
C PRO A 272 32.12 -4.53 -16.33
N ASN A 273 32.98 -4.81 -15.36
CA ASN A 273 34.11 -3.94 -15.05
C ASN A 273 35.14 -3.96 -16.20
N GLU A 274 36.14 -3.07 -16.16
CA GLU A 274 37.13 -2.91 -17.25
C GLU A 274 37.81 -4.24 -17.62
N ASP A 275 38.09 -5.09 -16.62
CA ASP A 275 38.72 -6.40 -16.81
C ASP A 275 37.74 -7.53 -17.19
N ARG A 276 36.43 -7.25 -17.25
CA ARG A 276 35.32 -8.21 -17.45
C ARG A 276 35.26 -9.37 -16.45
N ILE A 277 35.95 -9.25 -15.31
CA ILE A 277 35.99 -10.27 -14.25
C ILE A 277 34.75 -10.18 -13.35
N ARG A 278 34.21 -8.97 -13.19
CA ARG A 278 33.07 -8.67 -12.30
C ARG A 278 31.96 -8.03 -13.11
N ILE A 279 30.75 -8.54 -12.96
CA ILE A 279 29.56 -8.00 -13.61
C ILE A 279 28.73 -7.30 -12.55
N ARG A 280 28.44 -6.02 -12.77
CA ARG A 280 27.59 -5.20 -11.91
C ARG A 280 26.14 -5.41 -12.32
N ASP A 281 25.27 -5.71 -11.37
CA ASP A 281 23.88 -6.05 -11.70
C ASP A 281 23.17 -4.88 -12.39
N ILE A 282 23.17 -3.70 -11.74
CA ILE A 282 22.39 -2.55 -12.21
C ILE A 282 23.14 -1.25 -11.93
N VAL A 283 23.23 -0.39 -12.95
CA VAL A 283 23.78 0.97 -12.85
C VAL A 283 22.78 1.96 -13.44
N ILE A 284 22.39 2.98 -12.69
CA ILE A 284 21.55 4.08 -13.17
C ILE A 284 22.37 5.35 -13.30
N ASP A 285 22.21 6.08 -14.40
CA ASP A 285 22.79 7.40 -14.57
C ASP A 285 22.12 8.43 -13.65
N ASN A 286 22.92 9.10 -12.82
CA ASN A 286 22.47 10.12 -11.88
C ASN A 286 23.04 11.51 -12.23
N ARG A 287 23.37 11.77 -13.50
CA ARG A 287 23.93 13.06 -13.95
C ARG A 287 22.86 14.14 -14.10
N ASP A 288 21.61 13.79 -14.34
CA ASP A 288 20.50 14.75 -14.50
C ASP A 288 19.20 14.36 -13.77
N PRO A 289 19.23 14.20 -12.42
CA PRO A 289 18.03 13.88 -11.65
C PRO A 289 17.10 15.08 -11.51
N LYS A 290 15.79 14.85 -11.65
CA LYS A 290 14.73 15.77 -11.23
C LYS A 290 14.49 15.71 -9.72
N ASN A 291 14.77 14.56 -9.10
CA ASN A 291 14.54 14.35 -7.68
C ASN A 291 15.63 15.05 -6.83
N ASN A 292 15.21 15.82 -5.83
CA ASN A 292 16.11 16.60 -4.96
C ASN A 292 17.11 15.75 -4.19
N PHE A 293 16.71 14.57 -3.69
CA PHE A 293 17.61 13.69 -2.95
C PHE A 293 18.68 13.10 -3.87
N LEU A 294 18.29 12.69 -5.09
CA LEU A 294 19.24 12.20 -6.08
C LEU A 294 20.17 13.31 -6.59
N GLY A 295 19.67 14.54 -6.71
CA GLY A 295 20.47 15.74 -7.00
C GLY A 295 21.49 16.04 -5.90
N PHE A 296 21.12 15.84 -4.64
CA PHE A 296 22.07 15.91 -3.51
C PHE A 296 23.14 14.81 -3.61
N LEU A 297 22.77 13.56 -3.86
CA LEU A 297 23.77 12.49 -4.05
C LEU A 297 24.72 12.82 -5.21
N ARG A 298 24.20 13.39 -6.30
CA ARG A 298 25.02 13.86 -7.43
C ARG A 298 26.03 14.93 -6.99
N SER A 299 25.63 15.90 -6.16
CA SER A 299 26.56 16.93 -5.65
C SER A 299 27.65 16.35 -4.74
N GLU A 300 27.36 15.23 -4.07
CA GLU A 300 28.34 14.45 -3.30
C GLU A 300 29.22 13.53 -4.18
N GLY A 301 29.11 13.62 -5.52
CA GLY A 301 29.95 12.88 -6.47
C GLY A 301 29.38 11.55 -6.96
N VAL A 302 28.14 11.22 -6.59
CA VAL A 302 27.42 10.01 -7.05
C VAL A 302 26.82 10.27 -8.42
N HIS A 303 27.64 10.17 -9.47
CA HIS A 303 27.20 10.33 -10.86
C HIS A 303 26.52 9.08 -11.42
N TYR A 304 26.80 7.92 -10.86
CA TYR A 304 26.11 6.67 -11.16
C TYR A 304 25.65 6.02 -9.86
N LEU A 305 24.41 5.53 -9.85
CA LEU A 305 23.89 4.73 -8.76
C LEU A 305 24.22 3.27 -9.05
N LEU A 306 25.09 2.68 -8.24
CA LEU A 306 25.37 1.25 -8.29
C LEU A 306 24.36 0.50 -7.42
N MET A 307 23.70 -0.51 -8.00
CA MET A 307 22.78 -1.38 -7.28
C MET A 307 23.10 -2.86 -7.51
N ASP A 308 22.89 -3.66 -6.47
CA ASP A 308 23.16 -5.10 -6.46
C ASP A 308 21.94 -5.87 -5.95
N ALA A 309 21.58 -6.94 -6.65
CA ALA A 309 20.39 -7.73 -6.39
C ALA A 309 20.73 -9.02 -5.64
N LYS A 310 20.02 -9.30 -4.55
CA LYS A 310 20.29 -10.45 -3.68
C LYS A 310 18.99 -11.12 -3.20
N ASN A 311 18.61 -12.23 -3.84
CA ASN A 311 17.41 -13.01 -3.51
C ASN A 311 17.70 -14.25 -2.67
N TYR A 312 18.40 -14.05 -1.56
CA TYR A 312 18.80 -15.12 -0.65
C TYR A 312 17.71 -15.46 0.37
N LYS A 313 17.65 -16.73 0.80
CA LYS A 313 16.77 -17.17 1.89
C LYS A 313 17.18 -16.62 3.27
N LYS A 314 18.45 -16.27 3.44
CA LYS A 314 19.00 -15.73 4.68
C LYS A 314 19.33 -14.24 4.49
N PRO A 315 19.29 -13.43 5.57
CA PRO A 315 19.77 -12.05 5.52
C PRO A 315 21.22 -11.97 5.03
N LEU A 316 21.58 -10.82 4.46
CA LEU A 316 22.92 -10.55 3.95
C LEU A 316 23.97 -10.64 5.06
N LYS A 317 25.14 -11.15 4.68
CA LYS A 317 26.32 -11.28 5.53
C LYS A 317 27.34 -10.19 5.19
N THR A 318 28.32 -10.03 6.08
CA THR A 318 29.50 -9.17 5.92
C THR A 318 30.19 -9.34 4.57
N SER A 319 30.42 -10.59 4.15
CA SER A 319 31.08 -10.90 2.88
C SER A 319 30.35 -10.37 1.65
N ASP A 320 29.03 -10.25 1.71
CA ASP A 320 28.22 -9.74 0.60
C ASP A 320 28.47 -8.23 0.41
N ILE A 321 28.56 -7.46 1.52
CA ILE A 321 28.90 -6.04 1.48
C ILE A 321 30.36 -5.81 1.09
N ASP A 322 31.31 -6.59 1.62
CA ASP A 322 32.72 -6.41 1.30
C ASP A 322 32.98 -6.54 -0.22
N THR A 323 32.27 -7.48 -0.86
CA THR A 323 32.31 -7.66 -2.31
C THR A 323 31.74 -6.44 -3.04
N PHE A 324 30.59 -5.93 -2.57
CA PHE A 324 29.91 -4.78 -3.16
C PHE A 324 30.74 -3.48 -3.04
N ILE A 325 31.40 -3.27 -1.90
CA ILE A 325 32.25 -2.09 -1.68
C ILE A 325 33.43 -2.07 -2.63
N ASN A 326 34.02 -3.23 -2.94
CA ASN A 326 35.08 -3.27 -3.93
C ASN A 326 34.60 -2.75 -5.29
N TYR A 327 33.35 -2.99 -5.67
CA TYR A 327 32.78 -2.41 -6.90
C TYR A 327 32.63 -0.89 -6.82
N ILE A 328 32.25 -0.35 -5.65
CA ILE A 328 32.16 1.10 -5.43
C ILE A 328 33.55 1.74 -5.56
N SER A 329 34.55 1.16 -4.90
CA SER A 329 35.92 1.68 -4.86
C SER A 329 36.63 1.62 -6.22
N GLU A 330 36.23 0.70 -7.11
CA GLU A 330 36.78 0.59 -8.47
C GLU A 330 36.44 1.79 -9.36
N ASN A 331 35.37 2.54 -9.08
CA ASN A 331 34.97 3.67 -9.91
C ASN A 331 34.54 4.86 -9.06
N LYS A 332 35.37 5.91 -9.08
CA LYS A 332 35.14 7.16 -8.34
C LYS A 332 33.81 7.84 -8.66
N ARG A 333 33.20 7.55 -9.81
CA ARG A 333 31.89 8.11 -10.22
C ARG A 333 30.71 7.55 -9.42
N PHE A 334 30.91 6.52 -8.60
CA PHE A 334 29.93 6.04 -7.64
C PHE A 334 29.89 6.89 -6.35
N GLY A 335 30.85 7.80 -6.14
CA GLY A 335 30.82 8.77 -5.04
C GLY A 335 30.81 8.15 -3.63
N GLY A 336 31.26 6.89 -3.48
CA GLY A 336 31.21 6.19 -2.20
C GLY A 336 29.81 5.71 -1.79
N PHE A 337 28.81 5.79 -2.67
CA PHE A 337 27.43 5.39 -2.37
C PHE A 337 27.00 4.17 -3.18
N GLY A 338 26.19 3.29 -2.57
CA GLY A 338 25.58 2.18 -3.28
C GLY A 338 24.36 1.60 -2.56
N ILE A 339 23.55 0.84 -3.31
CA ILE A 339 22.32 0.24 -2.80
C ILE A 339 22.34 -1.27 -3.02
N ILE A 340 21.92 -2.05 -2.02
CA ILE A 340 21.70 -3.49 -2.18
C ILE A 340 20.21 -3.79 -2.00
N LEU A 341 19.62 -4.42 -3.01
CA LEU A 341 18.22 -4.87 -3.04
C LEU A 341 18.17 -6.33 -2.59
N SER A 342 17.78 -6.55 -1.34
CA SER A 342 17.79 -7.85 -0.68
C SER A 342 16.38 -8.39 -0.47
N ARG A 343 16.19 -9.70 -0.61
CA ARG A 343 14.92 -10.33 -0.18
C ARG A 343 14.69 -10.20 1.32
N ASN A 344 15.74 -10.41 2.12
CA ASN A 344 15.65 -10.58 3.58
C ASN A 344 16.47 -9.54 4.36
N GLY A 345 16.82 -8.43 3.72
CA GLY A 345 17.57 -7.34 4.35
C GLY A 345 18.97 -7.74 4.84
N ALA A 346 19.42 -7.03 5.88
CA ALA A 346 20.76 -7.14 6.47
C ALA A 346 20.73 -7.89 7.81
N SER A 347 21.75 -8.71 8.07
CA SER A 347 21.93 -9.29 9.41
C SER A 347 22.35 -8.24 10.45
N LYS A 348 22.13 -8.52 11.75
CA LYS A 348 22.55 -7.61 12.85
C LYS A 348 24.04 -7.27 12.82
N ASN A 349 24.89 -8.23 12.47
CA ASN A 349 26.32 -8.02 12.35
C ASN A 349 26.65 -7.11 11.16
N LEU A 350 25.93 -7.28 10.05
CA LEU A 350 26.07 -6.42 8.88
C LEU A 350 25.71 -4.97 9.18
N MET A 351 24.62 -4.73 9.92
CA MET A 351 24.23 -3.38 10.34
C MET A 351 25.34 -2.70 11.16
N LYS A 352 25.97 -3.43 12.10
CA LYS A 352 27.13 -2.91 12.85
C LYS A 352 28.31 -2.57 11.94
N GLN A 353 28.51 -3.35 10.89
CA GLN A 353 29.58 -3.12 9.92
C GLN A 353 29.28 -1.91 9.02
N GLN A 354 28.03 -1.73 8.57
CA GLN A 354 27.59 -0.54 7.83
C GLN A 354 27.90 0.74 8.61
N ILE A 355 27.63 0.76 9.94
CA ILE A 355 27.96 1.91 10.80
C ILE A 355 29.47 2.17 10.85
N LYS A 356 30.29 1.12 10.88
CA LYS A 356 31.76 1.27 10.84
C LYS A 356 32.22 1.87 9.50
N MET A 357 31.64 1.44 8.39
CA MET A 357 32.00 1.87 7.03
C MET A 357 31.68 3.34 6.75
N LEU A 358 30.71 3.93 7.46
CA LEU A 358 30.48 5.38 7.42
C LEU A 358 31.73 6.18 7.81
N ARG A 359 32.66 5.60 8.58
CA ARG A 359 33.94 6.24 8.92
C ARG A 359 34.90 6.31 7.73
N ASP A 360 34.78 5.38 6.80
CA ASP A 360 35.59 5.29 5.58
C ASP A 360 34.94 6.04 4.40
N SER A 361 33.90 6.86 4.67
CA SER A 361 33.13 7.62 3.68
C SER A 361 32.44 6.75 2.61
N VAL A 362 32.11 5.50 2.95
CA VAL A 362 31.33 4.60 2.08
C VAL A 362 29.96 4.34 2.71
N GLU A 363 28.91 4.67 1.97
CA GLU A 363 27.52 4.59 2.40
C GLU A 363 26.78 3.53 1.56
N VAL A 364 26.49 2.38 2.18
CA VAL A 364 25.73 1.30 1.55
C VAL A 364 24.35 1.18 2.19
N VAL A 365 23.29 1.44 1.43
CA VAL A 365 21.91 1.27 1.87
C VAL A 365 21.41 -0.12 1.48
N VAL A 366 20.86 -0.86 2.44
CA VAL A 366 20.22 -2.16 2.17
C VAL A 366 18.70 -2.00 2.23
N LEU A 367 18.04 -2.26 1.12
CA LEU A 367 16.59 -2.30 0.97
C LEU A 367 16.13 -3.75 1.00
N ASP A 368 15.13 -4.06 1.82
CA ASP A 368 14.49 -5.37 1.89
C ASP A 368 13.17 -5.42 1.08
N GLU A 369 12.52 -6.59 1.05
CA GLU A 369 11.23 -6.77 0.38
C GLU A 369 10.18 -5.74 0.82
N SER A 370 10.12 -5.41 2.12
CA SER A 370 9.15 -4.47 2.64
C SER A 370 9.43 -3.04 2.16
N ASP A 371 10.70 -2.66 2.07
CA ASP A 371 11.10 -1.36 1.51
C ASP A 371 10.75 -1.25 0.03
N MET A 372 10.99 -2.31 -0.75
CA MET A 372 10.67 -2.33 -2.18
C MET A 372 9.16 -2.22 -2.42
N LEU A 373 8.35 -2.92 -1.61
CA LEU A 373 6.89 -2.79 -1.64
C LEU A 373 6.44 -1.37 -1.26
N GLU A 374 7.07 -0.76 -0.25
CA GLU A 374 6.78 0.63 0.11
C GLU A 374 7.13 1.62 -1.00
N MET A 375 8.24 1.41 -1.71
CA MET A 375 8.60 2.24 -2.86
C MET A 375 7.60 2.09 -4.01
N ILE A 376 7.09 0.88 -4.27
CA ILE A 376 6.02 0.65 -5.26
C ILE A 376 4.75 1.41 -4.87
N ASP A 377 4.31 1.30 -3.61
CA ASP A 377 3.14 2.02 -3.08
C ASP A 377 3.30 3.53 -3.25
N LEU A 378 4.45 4.09 -2.85
CA LEU A 378 4.71 5.52 -2.95
C LEU A 378 4.66 5.98 -4.41
N ARG A 379 5.26 5.20 -5.33
CA ARG A 379 5.21 5.52 -6.75
C ARG A 379 3.78 5.48 -7.30
N ALA A 380 2.99 4.49 -6.87
CA ALA A 380 1.59 4.33 -7.28
C ALA A 380 0.70 5.51 -6.87
N LEU A 381 1.01 6.10 -5.72
CA LEU A 381 0.30 7.27 -5.16
C LEU A 381 0.89 8.60 -5.64
N ASP A 382 1.75 8.57 -6.65
CA ASP A 382 2.50 9.71 -7.19
C ASP A 382 3.25 10.49 -6.10
N ARG A 383 4.00 9.74 -5.28
CA ARG A 383 4.86 10.25 -4.21
C ARG A 383 6.28 9.79 -4.39
N ASP A 384 7.18 10.47 -3.69
CA ASP A 384 8.62 10.26 -3.82
C ASP A 384 9.06 8.90 -3.23
N PRO A 385 9.39 7.90 -4.07
CA PRO A 385 9.86 6.61 -3.59
C PRO A 385 11.29 6.72 -3.02
N MET A 386 12.04 7.75 -3.41
CA MET A 386 13.40 7.98 -2.92
C MET A 386 13.41 8.37 -1.44
N SER A 387 12.27 8.77 -0.89
CA SER A 387 12.11 8.99 0.54
C SER A 387 12.45 7.75 1.37
N VAL A 388 12.21 6.53 0.86
CA VAL A 388 12.59 5.28 1.52
C VAL A 388 14.11 5.17 1.66
N ILE A 389 14.84 5.40 0.56
CA ILE A 389 16.31 5.38 0.52
C ILE A 389 16.88 6.47 1.43
N LYS A 390 16.36 7.69 1.31
CA LYS A 390 16.76 8.85 2.13
C LYS A 390 16.56 8.58 3.62
N ASN A 391 15.43 8.00 4.01
CA ASN A 391 15.13 7.69 5.41
C ASN A 391 16.04 6.58 5.94
N LYS A 392 16.34 5.55 5.14
CA LYS A 392 17.32 4.52 5.50
C LYS A 392 18.71 5.10 5.71
N LEU A 393 19.17 5.92 4.77
CA LEU A 393 20.47 6.59 4.86
C LEU A 393 20.56 7.46 6.12
N LYS A 394 19.55 8.30 6.35
CA LYS A 394 19.47 9.14 7.56
C LYS A 394 19.52 8.32 8.85
N ARG A 395 18.82 7.19 8.91
CA ARG A 395 18.86 6.29 10.09
C ARG A 395 20.25 5.71 10.31
N LEU A 396 20.95 5.29 9.25
CA LEU A 396 22.34 4.81 9.35
C LEU A 396 23.28 5.89 9.88
N GLN A 397 23.16 7.12 9.35
CA GLN A 397 23.98 8.26 9.75
C GLN A 397 23.73 8.70 11.21
N LEU A 398 22.49 8.61 11.70
CA LEU A 398 22.14 8.95 13.09
C LEU A 398 22.56 7.90 14.12
N GLN A 399 22.88 6.68 13.69
CA GLN A 399 23.40 5.61 14.55
C GLN A 399 24.93 5.69 14.78
N ARG A 400 25.57 6.74 14.25
CA ARG A 400 26.99 7.04 14.42
C ARG A 400 27.27 7.63 15.80
#